data_AF-W4KMW0-F1
#
_entry.id   AF-W4KMW0-F1
#
_cell.length_a   1.000
_cell.length_b   1.000
_cell.length_c   1.000
_cell.angle_alpha   90.00
_cell.angle_beta   90.00
_cell.angle_gamma   90.00
#
_symmetry.space_group_name_H-M   'P 1'
#
loop_
_entity.id
_entity.type
_entity.pdbx_description
1 polymer ?
#
loop_
_entity_poly.entity_id
_entity_poly.type
_entity_poly.pdbx_seq_one_letter_code
_entity_poly.pdbx_strand_id
1 'polypeptide(L)'
;MAAILFSTIEVTRQVFYRTSLSYAIVNLKPLVPGRKLSIDGKAAGQTIPHVHFHLLPRKLKGDRFSEHKDDIYPELERAEDELPLHLAATLVEGGHEPLKVDADKDRVPRTMDEMEKEARWLKSLFEIDET
;
A
#
# COMPACT_ATOMS: atom_id res chain seq x y z
N MET A 1 24.14 4.22 11.77
CA MET A 1 23.60 4.23 10.39
C MET A 1 22.82 5.51 10.20
N ALA A 2 22.78 6.07 8.99
CA ALA A 2 21.96 7.25 8.71
C ALA A 2 20.45 6.91 8.76
N ALA A 3 19.63 7.88 9.15
CA ALA A 3 18.18 7.74 9.15
C ALA A 3 17.64 7.46 7.74
N ILE A 4 16.59 6.64 7.64
CA ILE A 4 15.90 6.34 6.37
C ILE A 4 14.60 7.15 6.33
N LEU A 5 14.42 7.90 5.25
CA LEU A 5 13.28 8.79 5.07
C LEU A 5 12.37 8.28 3.96
N PHE A 6 11.07 8.27 4.24
CA PHE A 6 10.00 8.18 3.26
C PHE A 6 9.40 9.56 3.04
N SER A 7 9.80 10.19 1.93
CA SER A 7 9.64 11.64 1.72
C SER A 7 10.29 12.42 2.87
N THR A 8 9.49 12.97 3.79
CA THR A 8 9.94 13.76 4.93
C THR A 8 9.78 13.03 6.27
N ILE A 9 9.30 11.78 6.24
CA ILE A 9 8.96 11.00 7.44
C ILE A 9 10.10 10.01 7.71
N GLU A 10 10.61 9.98 8.94
CA GLU A 10 11.57 8.97 9.34
C GLU A 10 10.90 7.60 9.50
N VAL A 11 11.39 6.62 8.76
CA VAL A 11 10.88 5.24 8.73
C VAL A 11 11.94 4.20 9.09
N THR A 12 13.05 4.62 9.71
CA THR A 12 14.21 3.76 10.01
C THR A 12 13.83 2.47 10.77
N ARG A 13 12.87 2.55 11.71
CA ARG A 13 12.46 1.41 12.55
C ARG A 13 11.47 0.46 11.86
N GLN A 14 10.91 0.88 10.74
CA GLN A 14 9.90 0.16 9.98
C GLN A 14 10.50 -0.61 8.79
N VAL A 15 11.79 -0.41 8.50
CA VAL A 15 12.48 -1.02 7.37
C VAL A 15 12.84 -2.48 7.69
N PHE A 16 12.44 -3.40 6.82
CA PHE A 16 12.77 -4.83 6.95
C PHE A 16 13.69 -5.34 5.84
N TYR A 17 13.82 -4.61 4.72
CA TYR A 17 14.73 -4.95 3.63
C TYR A 17 15.30 -3.69 2.98
N ARG A 18 16.56 -3.74 2.54
CA ARG A 18 17.24 -2.59 1.93
C ARG A 18 18.24 -3.04 0.87
N THR A 19 18.23 -2.34 -0.27
CA THR A 19 19.25 -2.43 -1.33
C THR A 19 19.98 -1.09 -1.46
N SER A 20 20.84 -0.96 -2.48
CA SER A 20 21.52 0.30 -2.80
C SER A 20 20.55 1.42 -3.21
N LEU A 21 19.43 1.07 -3.87
CA LEU A 21 18.50 2.04 -4.48
C LEU A 21 17.08 1.98 -3.91
N SER A 22 16.77 1.04 -3.03
CA SER A 22 15.40 0.83 -2.55
C SER A 22 15.38 0.30 -1.12
N TYR A 23 14.24 0.45 -0.46
CA TYR A 23 13.99 -0.15 0.85
C TYR A 23 12.52 -0.55 0.95
N ALA A 24 12.25 -1.56 1.79
CA ALA A 24 10.90 -2.03 2.06
C ALA A 24 10.54 -1.73 3.52
N ILE A 25 9.36 -1.14 3.73
CA ILE A 25 8.82 -0.77 5.04
C ILE A 25 7.47 -1.43 5.29
N VAL A 26 7.17 -1.67 6.56
CA VAL A 26 5.82 -2.10 6.95
C VAL A 26 4.84 -0.92 6.92
N ASN A 27 3.57 -1.19 6.60
CA ASN A 27 2.56 -0.14 6.37
C ASN A 27 1.91 0.33 7.69
N LEU A 28 1.83 1.63 7.98
CA LEU A 28 1.22 2.14 9.22
C LEU A 28 -0.27 1.80 9.35
N LYS A 29 -1.01 1.86 8.23
CA LYS A 29 -2.45 1.55 8.17
C LYS A 29 -2.68 0.45 7.12
N PRO A 30 -2.48 -0.85 7.47
CA PRO A 30 -2.65 -1.95 6.53
C PRO A 30 -4.08 -1.97 5.96
N LEU A 31 -4.21 -2.42 4.72
CA LEU A 31 -5.51 -2.55 4.07
C LEU A 31 -6.24 -3.77 4.66
N VAL A 32 -7.53 -3.58 4.94
CA VAL A 32 -8.43 -4.66 5.35
C VAL A 32 -8.90 -5.41 4.09
N PRO A 33 -9.03 -6.75 4.11
CA PRO A 33 -9.52 -7.51 2.97
C PRO A 33 -10.82 -6.94 2.38
N GLY A 34 -10.91 -6.85 1.05
CA GLY A 34 -12.11 -6.43 0.32
C GLY A 34 -12.12 -4.98 -0.23
N ARG A 35 -10.98 -4.26 -0.26
CA ARG A 35 -10.96 -2.85 -0.70
C ARG A 35 -10.02 -2.57 -1.87
N LYS A 36 -10.46 -1.69 -2.78
CA LYS A 36 -9.79 -1.32 -4.04
C LYS A 36 -8.42 -0.67 -3.76
N LEU A 37 -7.43 -1.04 -4.59
CA LEU A 37 -6.08 -0.49 -4.59
C LEU A 37 -6.06 0.73 -5.53
N SER A 38 -5.31 1.76 -5.17
CA SER A 38 -5.07 2.90 -6.05
C SER A 38 -3.56 3.09 -6.13
N ILE A 39 -3.01 2.81 -7.32
CA ILE A 39 -1.59 2.79 -7.62
C ILE A 39 -1.30 3.96 -8.56
N ASP A 40 -0.54 4.92 -8.02
CA ASP A 40 0.20 5.97 -8.72
C ASP A 40 -0.49 7.32 -9.04
N GLY A 41 0.08 8.39 -8.49
CA GLY A 41 -0.25 9.77 -8.78
C GLY A 41 -1.21 10.46 -7.80
N LYS A 42 -1.13 11.80 -7.74
CA LYS A 42 -2.05 12.67 -6.96
C LYS A 42 -3.51 12.44 -7.35
N ALA A 43 -3.74 12.11 -8.63
CA ALA A 43 -5.00 11.70 -9.23
C ALA A 43 -5.54 10.36 -8.70
N ALA A 44 -4.65 9.45 -8.30
CA ALA A 44 -4.97 8.14 -7.73
C ALA A 44 -4.96 8.14 -6.19
N GLY A 45 -5.07 9.30 -5.53
CA GLY A 45 -5.09 9.39 -4.07
C GLY A 45 -3.74 9.22 -3.38
N GLN A 46 -2.63 9.28 -4.13
CA GLN A 46 -1.29 9.30 -3.56
C GLN A 46 -1.10 10.57 -2.72
N THR A 47 -0.92 10.40 -1.41
CA THR A 47 -0.82 11.51 -0.44
C THR A 47 0.63 11.95 -0.21
N ILE A 48 1.61 11.13 -0.60
CA ILE A 48 3.03 11.33 -0.31
C ILE A 48 3.83 11.38 -1.63
N PRO A 49 4.57 12.48 -1.92
CA PRO A 49 5.34 12.64 -3.15
C PRO A 49 6.64 11.83 -3.10
N HIS A 50 6.51 10.51 -3.04
CA HIS A 50 7.61 9.57 -3.07
C HIS A 50 7.13 8.34 -3.84
N VAL A 51 7.92 7.85 -4.80
CA VAL A 51 7.53 6.64 -5.54
C VAL A 51 7.52 5.45 -4.58
N HIS A 52 6.41 4.73 -4.53
CA HIS A 52 6.25 3.52 -3.73
C HIS A 52 5.18 2.64 -4.35
N PHE A 53 5.28 1.34 -4.10
CA PHE A 53 4.27 0.36 -4.47
C PHE A 53 3.87 -0.44 -3.22
N HIS A 54 2.68 -1.03 -3.27
CA HIS A 54 2.17 -1.86 -2.19
C HIS A 54 2.27 -3.33 -2.54
N LEU A 55 2.92 -4.11 -1.68
CA LEU A 55 2.85 -5.57 -1.71
C LEU A 55 1.79 -6.03 -0.71
N LEU A 56 0.77 -6.71 -1.20
CA LEU A 56 -0.37 -7.16 -0.39
C LEU A 56 -0.55 -8.67 -0.56
N PRO A 57 -0.03 -9.48 0.37
CA PRO A 57 -0.23 -10.92 0.32
C PRO A 57 -1.72 -11.27 0.33
N ARG A 58 -2.14 -12.09 -0.64
CA ARG A 58 -3.52 -12.58 -0.77
C ARG A 58 -3.70 -13.85 0.06
N LYS A 59 -4.88 -14.03 0.67
CA LYS A 59 -5.19 -15.26 1.43
C LYS A 59 -5.65 -16.35 0.48
N LEU A 60 -5.19 -17.59 0.68
CA LEU A 60 -5.64 -18.75 -0.11
C LEU A 60 -7.09 -19.15 0.19
N LYS A 61 -7.62 -18.80 1.38
CA LYS A 61 -9.00 -19.05 1.78
C LYS A 61 -9.60 -17.77 2.36
N GLY A 62 -10.84 -17.46 2.00
CA GLY A 62 -11.58 -16.30 2.50
C GLY A 62 -11.19 -14.96 1.86
N ASP A 63 -10.43 -15.00 0.77
CA ASP A 63 -10.21 -13.85 -0.11
C ASP A 63 -11.29 -13.81 -1.21
N ARG A 64 -11.59 -12.61 -1.74
CA ARG A 64 -12.68 -12.39 -2.72
C ARG A 64 -12.53 -13.26 -3.97
N PHE A 65 -11.29 -13.58 -4.35
CA PHE A 65 -10.96 -14.38 -5.54
C PHE A 65 -10.33 -15.72 -5.14
N SER A 66 -10.63 -16.23 -3.94
CA SER A 66 -10.02 -17.48 -3.44
C SER A 66 -10.49 -18.73 -4.19
N GLU A 67 -11.71 -18.73 -4.74
CA GLU A 67 -12.24 -19.84 -5.55
C GLU A 67 -11.68 -19.81 -6.99
N HIS A 68 -11.61 -18.62 -7.59
CA HIS A 68 -11.11 -18.40 -8.94
C HIS A 68 -10.09 -17.26 -8.94
N LYS A 69 -8.80 -17.63 -8.87
CA LYS A 69 -7.71 -16.64 -8.73
C LYS A 69 -7.58 -15.72 -9.93
N ASP A 70 -7.91 -16.22 -11.12
CA ASP A 70 -7.76 -15.47 -12.38
C ASP A 70 -8.85 -14.41 -12.58
N ASP A 71 -9.96 -14.48 -11.83
CA ASP A 71 -11.03 -13.47 -11.86
C ASP A 71 -10.55 -12.08 -11.37
N ILE A 72 -9.37 -12.00 -10.77
CA ILE A 72 -8.73 -10.74 -10.40
C ILE A 72 -8.36 -9.89 -11.63
N TYR A 73 -7.86 -10.50 -12.70
CA TYR A 73 -7.36 -9.79 -13.87
C TYR A 73 -8.45 -8.97 -14.59
N PRO A 74 -9.63 -9.54 -14.91
CA PRO A 74 -10.69 -8.75 -15.53
C PRO A 74 -11.25 -7.67 -14.59
N GLU A 75 -11.23 -7.87 -13.27
CA GLU A 75 -11.66 -6.82 -12.33
C GLU A 75 -10.64 -5.67 -12.26
N LEU A 76 -9.34 -5.98 -12.35
CA LEU A 76 -8.29 -4.96 -12.40
C LEU A 76 -8.37 -4.14 -13.69
N GLU A 77 -8.50 -4.82 -14.84
CA GLU A 77 -8.65 -4.17 -16.15
C GLU A 77 -9.87 -3.23 -16.16
N ARG A 78 -11.01 -3.71 -15.66
CA ARG A 78 -12.22 -2.89 -15.54
C ARG A 78 -12.03 -1.68 -14.61
N ALA A 79 -11.33 -1.85 -13.50
CA ALA A 79 -11.04 -0.76 -12.58
C ALA A 79 -10.09 0.28 -13.21
N GLU A 80 -9.14 -0.15 -14.03
CA GLU A 80 -8.24 0.72 -14.78
C GLU A 80 -8.98 1.49 -15.89
N ASP A 81 -9.88 0.84 -16.62
CA ASP A 81 -10.72 1.47 -17.64
C ASP A 81 -11.63 2.57 -17.07
N GLU A 82 -12.05 2.44 -15.81
CA GLU A 82 -12.88 3.43 -15.11
C GLU A 82 -12.07 4.63 -14.56
N LEU A 83 -10.74 4.55 -14.49
CA LEU A 83 -9.87 5.61 -13.95
C LEU A 83 -9.98 6.95 -14.70
N PRO A 84 -9.97 7.01 -16.06
CA PRO A 84 -10.03 8.27 -16.79
C PRO A 84 -11.34 9.03 -16.52
N LEU A 85 -12.46 8.32 -16.38
CA LEU A 85 -13.76 8.90 -16.03
C LEU A 85 -13.76 9.48 -14.62
N HIS A 86 -13.16 8.76 -13.66
CA HIS A 86 -13.03 9.23 -12.28
C HIS A 86 -12.10 10.45 -12.15
N LEU A 87 -11.02 10.46 -12.94
CA LEU A 87 -10.09 11.58 -13.02
C LEU A 87 -10.71 12.80 -13.70
N ALA A 88 -11.45 12.60 -14.78
CA ALA A 88 -12.18 13.68 -15.44
C ALA A 88 -13.24 14.30 -14.51
N ALA A 89 -14.01 13.47 -13.79
CA ALA A 89 -14.99 13.95 -12.83
C ALA A 89 -14.38 14.79 -11.70
N THR A 90 -13.20 14.39 -11.18
CA THR A 90 -12.47 15.14 -10.14
C THR A 90 -11.81 16.43 -10.63
N LEU A 91 -11.60 16.59 -11.94
CA LEU A 91 -11.04 17.82 -12.53
C LEU A 91 -12.10 18.85 -12.95
N VAL A 92 -13.33 18.42 -13.22
CA VAL A 92 -14.43 19.29 -13.70
C VAL A 92 -15.17 19.97 -12.55
N GLU A 93 -15.36 19.30 -11.42
CA GLU A 93 -15.90 19.94 -10.22
C GLU A 93 -14.74 20.41 -9.35
N GLY A 94 -14.46 21.71 -9.32
CA GLY A 94 -13.44 22.35 -8.47
C GLY A 94 -13.66 22.22 -6.95
N GLY A 95 -14.38 21.19 -6.50
CA GLY A 95 -14.56 20.80 -5.12
C GLY A 95 -13.50 19.77 -4.72
N HIS A 96 -12.56 20.18 -3.89
CA HIS A 96 -11.74 19.26 -3.10
C HIS A 96 -12.63 18.51 -2.10
N GLU A 97 -13.33 17.46 -2.54
CA GLU A 97 -13.52 16.30 -1.67
C GLU A 97 -12.56 15.23 -2.19
N PRO A 98 -11.48 14.92 -1.44
CA PRO A 98 -10.71 13.71 -1.68
C PRO A 98 -11.70 12.56 -1.80
N LEU A 99 -11.51 11.67 -2.78
CA LEU A 99 -12.32 10.46 -2.90
C LEU A 99 -12.55 9.93 -1.48
N LYS A 100 -13.79 10.01 -0.98
CA LYS A 100 -14.12 9.47 0.33
C LYS A 100 -14.04 7.97 0.15
N VAL A 101 -12.83 7.45 0.31
CA VAL A 101 -12.64 6.05 0.59
C VAL A 101 -13.31 5.91 1.95
N ASP A 102 -14.56 5.45 1.97
CA ASP A 102 -15.41 5.21 3.17
C ASP A 102 -14.75 4.29 4.23
N ALA A 103 -13.50 3.93 4.00
CA ALA A 103 -12.62 3.02 4.67
C ALA A 103 -11.86 3.58 5.88
N ASP A 104 -11.81 4.89 6.15
CA ASP A 104 -10.87 5.42 7.15
C ASP A 104 -11.30 5.14 8.60
N LYS A 105 -12.61 4.97 8.87
CA LYS A 105 -13.12 4.71 10.23
C LYS A 105 -12.65 3.37 10.81
N ASP A 106 -12.44 2.36 9.95
CA ASP A 106 -11.97 1.03 10.37
C ASP A 106 -10.44 0.87 10.25
N ARG A 107 -9.72 1.90 9.81
CA ARG A 107 -8.26 1.87 9.60
C ARG A 107 -7.54 2.55 10.77
N VAL A 108 -7.42 1.81 11.86
CA VAL A 108 -6.66 2.26 13.02
C VAL A 108 -5.15 2.23 12.70
N PRO A 109 -4.40 3.33 12.91
CA PRO A 109 -2.95 3.30 12.83
C PRO A 109 -2.37 2.28 13.80
N ARG A 110 -1.39 1.50 13.34
CA ARG A 110 -0.62 0.61 14.20
C ARG A 110 0.34 1.40 15.08
N THR A 111 0.71 0.81 16.20
CA THR A 111 1.74 1.41 17.07
C THR A 111 3.13 1.21 16.47
N MET A 112 4.06 2.11 16.84
CA MET A 112 5.46 2.00 16.43
C MET A 112 6.12 0.69 16.87
N ASP A 113 5.79 0.21 18.07
CA ASP A 113 6.36 -1.02 18.61
C ASP A 113 5.88 -2.27 17.86
N GLU A 114 4.60 -2.30 17.44
CA GLU A 114 4.07 -3.36 16.59
C GLU A 114 4.76 -3.38 15.22
N MET A 115 4.89 -2.20 14.59
CA MET A 115 5.54 -2.07 13.30
C MET A 115 7.00 -2.51 13.36
N GLU A 116 7.72 -2.14 14.41
CA GLU A 116 9.13 -2.50 14.58
C GLU A 116 9.30 -4.01 14.87
N LYS A 117 8.39 -4.61 15.64
CA LYS A 117 8.37 -6.08 15.85
C LYS A 117 8.13 -6.82 14.54
N GLU A 118 7.17 -6.37 13.73
CA GLU A 118 6.89 -6.95 12.42
C GLU A 118 8.08 -6.77 11.47
N ALA A 119 8.69 -5.57 11.43
CA ALA A 119 9.86 -5.31 10.59
C ALA A 119 11.04 -6.21 10.95
N ARG A 120 11.30 -6.41 12.26
CA ARG A 120 12.31 -7.36 12.74
C ARG A 120 12.01 -8.80 12.32
N TRP A 121 10.76 -9.21 12.45
CA TRP A 121 10.33 -10.55 12.04
C TRP A 121 10.50 -10.75 10.53
N LEU A 122 10.03 -9.83 9.70
CA LEU A 122 10.20 -9.89 8.24
C LEU A 122 11.67 -9.89 7.83
N LYS A 123 12.50 -9.09 8.49
CA LYS A 123 13.95 -9.03 8.25
C LYS A 123 14.61 -10.41 8.41
N SER A 124 14.20 -11.18 9.43
CA SER A 124 14.72 -12.53 9.65
C SER A 124 14.45 -13.51 8.50
N LEU A 125 13.45 -13.25 7.64
CA LEU A 125 13.15 -14.10 6.49
C LEU A 125 14.12 -13.90 5.33
N PHE A 126 14.76 -12.73 5.24
CA PHE A 126 15.72 -12.39 4.17
C PHE A 126 17.17 -12.73 4.54
N GLU A 127 17.47 -12.87 5.84
CA GLU A 127 18.81 -13.24 6.33
C GLU A 127 19.13 -14.74 6.13
N ILE A 128 18.12 -15.56 5.82
CA ILE A 128 18.27 -17.02 5.63
C ILE A 128 18.91 -17.37 4.27
N ASP A 129 18.88 -16.47 3.29
CA ASP A 129 19.40 -16.70 1.93
C ASP A 129 20.88 -16.31 1.73
N GLU A 130 21.60 -15.88 2.78
CA GLU A 130 23.04 -15.53 2.70
C GLU A 130 24.01 -16.69 3.04
N THR A 131 23.55 -17.94 3.12
CA THR A 131 24.40 -19.14 3.35
C THR A 131 24.57 -20.05 2.16
#